data_AF-A0A6G0RYK5-F1
#
_entry.id   AF-A0A6G0RYK5-F1
#
_cell.length_a   1.000
_cell.length_b   1.000
_cell.length_c   1.000
_cell.angle_alpha   90.00
_cell.angle_beta   90.00
_cell.angle_gamma   90.00
#
_symmetry.space_group_name_H-M   'P 1'
#
loop_
_entity.id
_entity.type
_entity.pdbx_description
1 polymer ?
#
loop_
_entity_poly.entity_id
_entity_poly.type
_entity_poly.pdbx_seq_one_letter_code
_entity_poly.pdbx_strand_id
1 'polypeptide(L)'
;MTGTYAGQFVMEGFLDLRIAAWKRVAITRTMALGPALVVALLTEYDGFHSDIVSEMINVMQSVQLPFALVPLLTFTTNKRIMGQPFVYNRWVVLALVVGALALFGVNYALVFRTLQQSFDLSSKGWTVVAVVATFYGALVLYLMAFPFVSWYKSQRENEVSLANLQQQEAHTASERMLA
;
A
#
# COMPACT_ATOMS: atom_id res chain seq x y z
N MET A 1 6.05 12.64 -16.26
CA MET A 1 5.23 13.75 -15.73
C MET A 1 4.46 13.36 -14.48
N THR A 2 3.82 12.19 -14.43
CA THR A 2 3.11 11.68 -13.24
C THR A 2 3.98 11.54 -11.99
N GLY A 3 5.21 11.03 -12.12
CA GLY A 3 6.15 10.89 -10.99
C GLY A 3 6.50 12.22 -10.30
N THR A 4 6.59 13.32 -11.04
CA THR A 4 6.85 14.65 -10.47
C THR A 4 5.68 15.18 -9.66
N TYR A 5 4.45 14.99 -10.14
CA TYR A 5 3.24 15.40 -9.41
C TYR A 5 2.99 14.49 -8.20
N ALA A 6 3.17 13.17 -8.34
CA ALA A 6 3.11 12.25 -7.22
C ALA A 6 4.14 12.61 -6.13
N GLY A 7 5.38 12.89 -6.52
CA GLY A 7 6.41 13.37 -5.60
C GLY A 7 6.09 14.73 -4.96
N GLN A 8 5.31 15.57 -5.62
CA GLN A 8 4.80 16.82 -5.02
C GLN A 8 3.84 16.54 -3.87
N PHE A 9 2.81 15.73 -4.10
CA PHE A 9 1.85 15.39 -3.05
C PHE A 9 2.49 14.66 -1.87
N VAL A 10 3.46 13.79 -2.12
CA VAL A 10 4.19 13.09 -1.05
C VAL A 10 5.07 14.07 -0.26
N MET A 11 5.82 14.95 -0.93
CA MET A 11 6.70 15.90 -0.23
C MET A 11 5.93 16.97 0.55
N GLU A 12 4.85 17.51 0.00
CA GLU A 12 4.01 18.50 0.69
C GLU A 12 3.16 17.83 1.78
N GLY A 13 2.67 16.62 1.55
CA GLY A 13 1.82 15.90 2.51
C GLY A 13 2.59 15.31 3.70
N PHE A 14 3.74 14.68 3.46
CA PHE A 14 4.49 13.97 4.51
C PHE A 14 5.68 14.77 5.09
N LEU A 15 6.31 15.66 4.31
CA LEU A 15 7.51 16.40 4.74
C LEU A 15 7.29 17.93 4.84
N ASP A 16 6.12 18.45 4.44
CA ASP A 16 5.83 19.89 4.27
C ASP A 16 6.94 20.66 3.52
N LEU A 17 7.56 20.01 2.52
CA LEU A 17 8.66 20.58 1.75
C LEU A 17 8.17 21.16 0.41
N ARG A 18 8.20 22.50 0.32
CA ARG A 18 7.80 23.25 -0.88
C ARG A 18 9.01 23.57 -1.76
N ILE A 19 9.36 22.65 -2.64
CA ILE A 19 10.48 22.77 -3.59
C ILE A 19 9.96 23.11 -5.00
N ALA A 20 10.63 24.05 -5.68
CA ALA A 20 10.31 24.41 -7.07
C ALA A 20 10.36 23.20 -8.02
N ALA A 21 9.45 23.15 -8.99
CA ALA A 21 9.27 22.02 -9.89
C ALA A 21 10.56 21.61 -10.62
N TRP A 22 11.36 22.58 -11.08
CA TRP A 22 12.61 22.30 -11.78
C TRP A 22 13.67 21.63 -10.90
N LYS A 23 13.79 22.02 -9.62
CA LYS A 23 14.71 21.40 -8.66
C LYS A 23 14.31 19.95 -8.40
N ARG A 24 13.00 19.72 -8.23
CA ARG A 24 12.43 18.38 -8.01
C ARG A 24 12.72 17.45 -9.20
N VAL A 25 12.52 17.94 -10.43
CA VAL A 25 12.85 17.18 -11.65
C VAL A 25 14.35 16.90 -11.71
N ALA A 26 15.19 17.90 -11.48
CA ALA A 26 16.65 17.73 -11.55
C ALA A 26 17.15 16.66 -10.58
N ILE A 27 16.71 16.71 -9.32
CA ILE A 27 17.10 15.74 -8.26
C ILE A 27 16.63 14.32 -8.60
N THR A 28 15.35 14.15 -8.93
CA THR A 28 14.80 12.82 -9.23
C THR A 28 15.37 12.22 -10.51
N ARG A 29 15.67 13.05 -11.53
CA ARG A 29 16.34 12.60 -12.75
C ARG A 29 17.80 12.24 -12.51
N THR A 30 18.55 13.00 -11.73
CA THR A 30 19.94 12.63 -11.39
C THR A 30 20.00 11.36 -10.55
N MET A 31 19.10 11.19 -9.58
CA MET A 31 19.02 9.95 -8.79
C MET A 31 18.60 8.72 -9.62
N ALA A 32 17.76 8.89 -10.64
CA ALA A 32 17.37 7.79 -11.53
C ALA A 32 18.43 7.48 -12.58
N LEU A 33 19.02 8.52 -13.18
CA LEU A 33 20.02 8.37 -14.24
C LEU A 33 21.40 7.97 -13.71
N GLY A 34 21.75 8.36 -12.49
CA GLY A 34 23.05 8.04 -11.88
C GLY A 34 23.33 6.53 -11.84
N PRO A 35 22.48 5.73 -11.18
CA PRO A 35 22.63 4.27 -11.15
C PRO A 35 22.57 3.66 -12.55
N ALA A 36 21.68 4.16 -13.42
CA ALA A 36 21.56 3.65 -14.79
C ALA A 36 22.84 3.88 -15.61
N LEU A 37 23.47 5.05 -15.46
CA LEU A 37 24.72 5.38 -16.15
C LEU A 37 25.89 4.53 -15.60
N VAL A 38 25.97 4.36 -14.28
CA VAL A 38 27.00 3.50 -13.66
C VAL A 38 26.88 2.07 -14.17
N VAL A 39 25.68 1.51 -14.20
CA VAL A 39 25.43 0.17 -14.72
C VAL A 39 25.80 0.09 -16.20
N ALA A 40 25.37 1.05 -17.02
CA ALA A 40 25.68 1.07 -18.46
C ALA A 40 27.19 1.05 -18.74
N LEU A 41 27.96 1.86 -17.99
CA LEU A 41 29.41 1.90 -18.13
C LEU A 41 30.09 0.62 -17.66
N LEU A 42 29.59 -0.04 -16.60
CA LEU A 42 30.15 -1.31 -16.11
C LEU A 42 29.82 -2.49 -17.04
N THR A 43 28.62 -2.52 -17.61
CA THR A 43 28.16 -3.59 -18.51
C THR A 43 28.92 -3.59 -19.84
N GLU A 44 29.39 -2.43 -20.33
CA GLU A 44 30.18 -2.32 -21.56
C GLU A 44 31.55 -3.03 -21.45
N TYR A 45 32.10 -3.18 -20.23
CA TYR A 45 33.40 -3.83 -20.01
C TYR A 45 33.30 -5.33 -19.69
N ASP A 46 32.26 -5.80 -18.99
CA ASP A 46 32.22 -7.17 -18.43
C ASP A 46 31.05 -8.05 -18.90
N GLY A 47 30.22 -7.62 -19.86
CA GLY A 47 29.09 -8.44 -20.36
C GLY A 47 28.05 -8.80 -19.28
N PHE A 48 28.13 -8.17 -18.10
CA PHE A 48 27.33 -8.49 -16.93
C PHE A 48 26.00 -7.70 -16.94
N HIS A 49 24.95 -8.47 -17.21
CA HIS A 49 23.56 -8.47 -16.73
C HIS A 49 22.88 -7.15 -16.30
N SER A 50 22.38 -6.40 -17.29
CA SER A 50 21.26 -5.44 -17.10
C SER A 50 20.02 -6.07 -16.43
N ASP A 51 19.88 -7.38 -16.56
CA ASP A 51 18.75 -8.15 -16.07
C ASP A 51 18.72 -8.20 -14.54
N ILE A 52 19.88 -8.34 -13.87
CA ILE A 52 19.97 -8.36 -12.40
C ILE A 52 19.50 -7.02 -11.82
N VAL A 53 19.88 -5.90 -12.44
CA VAL A 53 19.47 -4.56 -11.98
C VAL A 53 17.96 -4.38 -12.12
N SER A 54 17.39 -4.83 -13.25
CA SER A 54 15.95 -4.79 -13.48
C SER A 54 15.20 -5.65 -12.46
N GLU A 55 15.71 -6.83 -12.17
CA GLU A 55 15.13 -7.74 -11.17
C GLU A 55 15.19 -7.16 -9.75
N MET A 56 16.33 -6.56 -9.38
CA MET A 56 16.50 -5.85 -8.10
C MET A 56 15.52 -4.68 -7.93
N ILE A 57 15.28 -3.91 -9.00
CA ILE A 57 14.28 -2.83 -9.00
C ILE A 57 12.87 -3.40 -8.76
N ASN A 58 12.52 -4.50 -9.42
CA ASN A 58 11.22 -5.14 -9.21
C ASN A 58 11.07 -5.68 -7.77
N VAL A 59 12.14 -6.25 -7.19
CA VAL A 59 12.15 -6.67 -5.78
C VAL A 59 11.93 -5.46 -4.86
N MET A 60 12.65 -4.36 -5.07
CA MET A 60 12.46 -3.13 -4.30
C MET A 60 11.03 -2.58 -4.43
N GLN A 61 10.46 -2.58 -5.63
CA GLN A 61 9.09 -2.15 -5.86
C GLN A 61 8.07 -3.06 -5.15
N SER A 62 8.30 -4.37 -5.16
CA SER A 62 7.44 -5.35 -4.47
C SER A 62 7.34 -5.09 -2.97
N VAL A 63 8.45 -4.65 -2.35
CA VAL A 63 8.50 -4.29 -0.92
C VAL A 63 7.79 -2.96 -0.65
N GLN A 64 7.76 -2.03 -1.61
CA GLN A 64 7.11 -0.73 -1.44
C GLN A 64 5.58 -0.78 -1.62
N LEU A 65 5.08 -1.70 -2.43
CA LEU A 65 3.65 -1.76 -2.81
C LEU A 65 2.68 -1.84 -1.60
N PRO A 66 2.91 -2.66 -0.55
CA PRO A 66 1.99 -2.71 0.58
C PRO A 66 1.83 -1.37 1.31
N PHE A 67 2.91 -0.60 1.41
CA PHE A 67 2.91 0.68 2.11
C PHE A 67 2.08 1.75 1.38
N ALA A 68 1.93 1.65 0.06
CA ALA A 68 1.04 2.53 -0.70
C ALA A 68 -0.42 2.02 -0.69
N LEU A 69 -0.59 0.69 -0.81
CA LEU A 69 -1.92 0.09 -1.02
C LEU A 69 -2.75 0.04 0.26
N VAL A 70 -2.14 -0.23 1.42
CA VAL A 70 -2.84 -0.32 2.71
C VAL A 70 -3.50 1.02 3.12
N PRO A 71 -2.79 2.17 3.13
CA PRO A 71 -3.41 3.45 3.45
C PRO A 71 -4.51 3.81 2.45
N LEU A 72 -4.31 3.53 1.16
CA LEU A 72 -5.31 3.77 0.13
C LEU A 72 -6.59 2.96 0.39
N LEU A 73 -6.49 1.67 0.69
CA LEU A 73 -7.65 0.84 1.07
C LEU A 73 -8.32 1.34 2.35
N THR A 74 -7.53 1.78 3.32
CA THR A 74 -8.06 2.32 4.58
C THR A 74 -8.83 3.63 4.36
N PHE A 75 -8.32 4.54 3.53
CA PHE A 75 -9.00 5.79 3.23
C PHE A 75 -10.24 5.61 2.35
N THR A 76 -10.18 4.71 1.38
CA THR A 76 -11.32 4.42 0.49
C THR A 76 -12.46 3.66 1.19
N THR A 77 -12.17 2.96 2.29
CA THR A 77 -13.20 2.29 3.11
C THR A 77 -13.77 3.17 4.23
N ASN A 78 -13.14 4.32 4.51
CA ASN A 78 -13.57 5.18 5.60
C ASN A 78 -14.69 6.15 5.17
N LYS A 79 -15.90 5.92 5.72
CA LYS A 79 -17.08 6.75 5.46
C LYS A 79 -16.92 8.23 5.84
N ARG A 80 -16.06 8.53 6.82
CA ARG A 80 -15.80 9.90 7.29
C ARG A 80 -14.94 10.70 6.30
N ILE A 81 -14.12 10.02 5.49
CA ILE A 81 -13.20 10.64 4.53
C ILE A 81 -13.83 10.68 3.13
N MET A 82 -14.49 9.60 2.70
CA MET A 82 -15.13 9.50 1.38
C MET A 82 -16.54 10.12 1.30
N GLY A 83 -17.25 10.23 2.43
CA GLY A 83 -18.66 10.65 2.47
C GLY A 83 -19.65 9.51 2.21
N GLN A 84 -20.85 9.58 2.81
CA GLN A 84 -21.85 8.48 2.82
C GLN A 84 -22.19 7.84 1.46
N PRO A 85 -22.32 8.58 0.33
CA PRO A 85 -22.71 7.97 -0.96
C PRO A 85 -21.54 7.34 -1.74
N PHE A 86 -20.27 7.61 -1.39
CA PHE A 86 -19.09 7.14 -2.14
C PHE A 86 -18.35 5.98 -1.48
N VAL A 87 -18.91 5.42 -0.41
CA VAL A 87 -18.29 4.28 0.31
C VAL A 87 -18.48 3.01 -0.51
N TYR A 88 -17.37 2.29 -0.73
CA TYR A 88 -17.41 1.03 -1.46
C TYR A 88 -18.33 -0.01 -0.84
N ASN A 89 -19.09 -0.70 -1.71
CA ASN A 89 -19.91 -1.84 -1.32
C ASN A 89 -19.03 -2.99 -0.80
N ARG A 90 -19.57 -3.83 0.09
CA ARG A 90 -18.87 -4.96 0.74
C ARG A 90 -18.15 -5.87 -0.24
N TRP A 91 -18.72 -6.07 -1.43
CA TRP A 91 -18.15 -6.88 -2.50
C TRP A 91 -16.93 -6.25 -3.15
N VAL A 92 -16.93 -4.92 -3.28
CA VAL A 92 -15.78 -4.18 -3.84
C VAL A 92 -14.63 -4.20 -2.85
N VAL A 93 -14.90 -4.00 -1.56
CA VAL A 93 -13.87 -4.10 -0.50
C VAL A 93 -13.29 -5.52 -0.45
N LEU A 94 -14.14 -6.55 -0.49
CA LEU A 94 -13.68 -7.94 -0.53
C LEU A 94 -12.82 -8.22 -1.78
N ALA A 95 -13.27 -7.77 -2.95
CA ALA A 95 -12.52 -7.94 -4.21
C ALA A 95 -11.16 -7.21 -4.17
N LEU A 96 -11.12 -6.00 -3.60
CA LEU A 96 -9.88 -5.23 -3.43
C LEU A 96 -8.90 -5.92 -2.47
N VAL A 97 -9.39 -6.46 -1.35
CA VAL A 97 -8.56 -7.19 -0.38
C VAL A 97 -8.03 -8.50 -0.99
N VAL A 98 -8.88 -9.26 -1.68
CA VAL A 98 -8.46 -10.49 -2.37
C VAL A 98 -7.44 -10.18 -3.46
N GLY A 99 -7.68 -9.12 -4.26
CA GLY A 99 -6.75 -8.67 -5.28
C GLY A 99 -5.41 -8.21 -4.70
N ALA A 100 -5.44 -7.50 -3.57
CA ALA A 100 -4.24 -7.09 -2.85
C ALA A 100 -3.44 -8.29 -2.31
N LEU A 101 -4.13 -9.28 -1.73
CA LEU A 101 -3.52 -10.51 -1.23
C LEU A 101 -2.88 -11.31 -2.36
N ALA A 102 -3.57 -11.44 -3.50
CA ALA A 102 -3.04 -12.10 -4.69
C ALA A 102 -1.79 -11.39 -5.23
N LEU A 103 -1.83 -10.06 -5.32
CA LEU A 103 -0.71 -9.23 -5.76
C LEU A 103 0.50 -9.39 -4.84
N PHE A 104 0.30 -9.47 -3.52
CA PHE A 104 1.39 -9.75 -2.58
C PHE A 104 1.93 -11.17 -2.69
N GLY A 105 1.07 -12.17 -2.93
CA GLY A 105 1.52 -13.53 -3.21
C GLY A 105 2.43 -13.60 -4.44
N VAL A 106 2.07 -12.91 -5.52
CA VAL A 106 2.90 -12.83 -6.73
C VAL A 106 4.23 -12.11 -6.46
N ASN A 107 4.19 -10.99 -5.75
CA ASN A 107 5.38 -10.25 -5.36
C ASN A 107 6.33 -11.09 -4.47
N TYR A 108 5.78 -11.82 -3.51
CA TYR A 108 6.58 -12.69 -2.65
C TYR A 108 7.27 -13.81 -3.45
N ALA A 109 6.56 -14.41 -4.40
CA ALA A 109 7.13 -15.41 -5.30
C ALA A 109 8.25 -14.83 -6.18
N LEU A 110 8.10 -13.59 -6.65
CA LEU A 110 9.14 -12.89 -7.41
C LEU A 110 10.41 -12.74 -6.57
N VAL A 111 10.28 -12.18 -5.36
CA VAL A 111 11.42 -11.98 -4.44
C VAL A 111 12.12 -13.30 -4.11
N PHE A 112 11.36 -14.36 -3.86
CA PHE A 112 11.92 -15.67 -3.56
C PHE A 112 12.76 -16.22 -4.72
N ARG A 113 12.29 -16.08 -5.96
CA ARG A 113 13.02 -16.50 -7.16
C ARG A 113 14.30 -15.68 -7.37
N THR A 114 14.20 -14.36 -7.25
CA THR A 114 15.36 -13.47 -7.39
C THR A 114 16.44 -13.77 -6.37
N LEU A 115 16.06 -14.02 -5.11
CA LEU A 115 17.01 -14.37 -4.05
C LEU A 115 17.71 -15.70 -4.34
N GLN A 116 16.99 -16.71 -4.81
CA GLN A 116 17.56 -18.01 -5.15
C GLN A 116 18.50 -17.95 -6.36
N GLN A 117 18.22 -17.09 -7.34
CA GLN A 117 19.02 -16.96 -8.55
C GLN A 117 20.22 -16.04 -8.40
N SER A 118 20.09 -14.97 -7.59
CA SER A 118 21.12 -13.94 -7.45
C SER A 118 22.13 -14.22 -6.35
N PHE A 119 21.75 -14.98 -5.31
CA PHE A 119 22.61 -15.23 -4.15
C PHE A 119 22.76 -16.72 -3.86
N ASP A 120 24.00 -17.21 -3.92
CA ASP A 120 24.35 -18.56 -3.50
C ASP A 120 24.49 -18.63 -1.97
N LEU A 121 23.35 -18.51 -1.28
CA LEU A 121 23.30 -18.40 0.18
C LEU A 121 23.61 -19.76 0.82
N SER A 122 24.57 -19.77 1.76
CA SER A 122 24.80 -20.89 2.68
C SER A 122 23.51 -21.23 3.44
N SER A 123 23.37 -22.47 3.93
CA SER A 123 22.19 -22.95 4.67
C SER A 123 21.79 -22.02 5.83
N LYS A 124 22.76 -21.33 6.46
CA LYS A 124 22.51 -20.31 7.50
C LYS A 124 21.91 -19.02 6.94
N GLY A 125 22.32 -18.58 5.74
CA GLY A 125 21.77 -17.39 5.08
C GLY A 125 20.28 -17.54 4.77
N TRP A 126 19.86 -18.71 4.31
CA TRP A 126 18.44 -19.02 4.08
C TRP A 126 17.58 -18.92 5.34
N THR A 127 18.11 -19.28 6.51
CA THR A 127 17.36 -19.12 7.78
C THR A 127 17.11 -17.66 8.11
N VAL A 128 18.09 -16.78 7.90
CA VAL A 128 17.94 -15.34 8.13
C VAL A 128 16.91 -14.74 7.18
N VAL A 129 17.01 -15.07 5.89
CA VAL A 129 16.05 -14.64 4.88
C VAL A 129 14.63 -15.08 5.23
N ALA A 130 14.45 -16.34 5.65
CA ALA A 130 13.14 -16.86 6.05
C ALA A 130 12.55 -16.14 7.27
N VAL A 131 13.38 -15.82 8.28
CA VAL A 131 12.94 -15.04 9.45
C VAL A 131 12.49 -13.63 9.04
N VAL A 132 13.30 -12.93 8.23
CA VAL A 132 12.96 -11.58 7.74
C VAL A 132 11.70 -11.60 6.89
N ALA A 133 11.58 -12.57 5.98
CA ALA A 133 10.43 -12.69 5.10
C ALA A 133 9.15 -13.05 5.86
N THR A 134 9.25 -13.89 6.90
CA THR A 134 8.13 -14.23 7.79
C THR A 134 7.68 -13.01 8.60
N PHE A 135 8.63 -12.25 9.17
CA PHE A 135 8.32 -11.02 9.89
C PHE A 135 7.62 -9.99 8.99
N TYR A 136 8.15 -9.80 7.78
CA TYR A 136 7.56 -8.89 6.79
C TYR A 136 6.17 -9.36 6.34
N GLY A 137 6.00 -10.66 6.05
CA GLY A 137 4.72 -11.24 5.68
C GLY A 137 3.67 -11.10 6.78
N ALA A 138 4.05 -11.32 8.04
CA ALA A 138 3.18 -11.09 9.19
C ALA A 138 2.76 -9.62 9.32
N LEU A 139 3.70 -8.69 9.13
CA LEU A 139 3.41 -7.25 9.12
C LEU A 139 2.43 -6.87 8.00
N VAL A 140 2.63 -7.39 6.79
CA VAL A 140 1.73 -7.12 5.64
C VAL A 140 0.35 -7.71 5.89
N LEU A 141 0.25 -8.93 6.43
CA LEU A 141 -1.03 -9.54 6.78
C LEU A 141 -1.76 -8.77 7.88
N TYR A 142 -1.04 -8.33 8.91
CA TYR A 142 -1.59 -7.48 9.97
C TYR A 142 -2.13 -6.17 9.39
N LEU A 143 -1.36 -5.52 8.52
CA LEU A 143 -1.77 -4.28 7.85
C LEU A 143 -2.95 -4.49 6.90
N MET A 144 -3.07 -5.65 6.26
CA MET A 144 -4.21 -5.99 5.40
C MET A 144 -5.48 -6.35 6.18
N ALA A 145 -5.36 -6.86 7.41
CA ALA A 145 -6.49 -7.08 8.29
C ALA A 145 -7.09 -5.75 8.80
N PHE A 146 -6.29 -4.69 8.87
CA PHE A 146 -6.73 -3.38 9.39
C PHE A 146 -7.91 -2.74 8.62
N PRO A 147 -7.91 -2.63 7.27
CA PRO A 147 -9.06 -2.14 6.51
C PRO A 147 -10.36 -2.91 6.79
N PHE A 148 -10.26 -4.21 7.04
CA PHE A 148 -11.41 -5.05 7.36
C PHE A 148 -11.95 -4.73 8.76
N VAL A 149 -11.06 -4.60 9.74
CA VAL A 149 -11.43 -4.22 11.12
C VAL A 149 -12.01 -2.80 11.17
N SER A 150 -11.43 -1.84 10.46
CA SER A 150 -11.93 -0.46 10.40
C SER A 150 -13.30 -0.40 9.73
N TRP A 151 -13.51 -1.18 8.67
CA TRP A 151 -14.81 -1.32 8.02
C TRP A 151 -15.87 -1.94 8.96
N TYR A 152 -15.52 -3.01 9.67
CA TYR A 152 -16.43 -3.66 10.63
C TYR A 152 -16.87 -2.71 11.74
N LYS A 153 -15.92 -1.94 12.30
CA LYS A 153 -16.20 -0.94 13.33
C LYS A 153 -17.14 0.15 12.80
N SER A 154 -16.93 0.62 11.57
CA SER A 154 -17.78 1.65 10.96
C SER A 154 -19.22 1.16 10.73
N GLN A 155 -19.45 -0.11 10.39
CA GLN A 155 -20.82 -0.63 10.24
C GLN A 155 -21.56 -0.65 11.57
N ARG A 156 -20.90 -1.12 12.62
CA ARG A 156 -21.48 -1.19 13.97
C ARG A 156 -21.86 0.18 14.52
N GLU A 157 -21.07 1.21 14.23
CA GLU A 157 -21.42 2.60 14.59
C GLU A 157 -22.66 3.12 13.83
N ASN A 158 -22.87 2.70 12.58
CA ASN A 158 -24.06 3.09 11.81
C ASN A 158 -25.33 2.37 12.27
N GLU A 159 -25.26 1.06 12.54
CA GLU A 159 -26.40 0.30 13.06
C GLU A 159 -26.88 0.84 14.41
N VAL A 160 -25.96 1.17 15.32
CA VAL A 160 -26.29 1.77 16.62
C VAL A 160 -26.91 3.17 16.44
N SER A 161 -26.39 3.98 15.51
CA SER A 161 -26.93 5.33 15.25
C SER A 161 -28.36 5.27 14.70
N LEU A 162 -28.64 4.35 13.77
CA LEU A 162 -29.99 4.16 13.22
C LEU A 162 -30.98 3.62 14.26
N ALA A 163 -30.54 2.68 15.11
CA ALA A 163 -31.37 2.16 16.20
C ALA A 163 -31.76 3.26 17.21
N ASN A 164 -30.82 4.16 17.55
CA ASN A 164 -31.09 5.30 18.44
C ASN A 164 -32.07 6.31 17.82
N LEU A 165 -31.95 6.58 16.51
CA LEU A 165 -32.89 7.46 15.80
C LEU A 165 -34.31 6.88 15.76
N GLN A 166 -34.44 5.58 15.47
CA GLN A 166 -35.74 4.90 15.50
C GLN A 166 -36.38 4.88 16.89
N GLN A 167 -35.57 4.72 17.95
CA GLN A 167 -36.06 4.82 19.33
C GLN A 167 -36.54 6.24 19.66
N GLN A 168 -35.83 7.28 19.23
CA GLN A 168 -36.27 8.67 19.42
C GLN A 168 -37.58 8.97 18.66
N GLU A 169 -37.70 8.52 17.41
CA GLU A 169 -38.93 8.68 16.64
C GLU A 169 -40.12 7.96 17.29
N ALA A 170 -39.92 6.73 17.78
CA ALA A 170 -40.95 5.97 18.48
C ALA A 170 -41.39 6.65 19.79
N HIS A 171 -40.45 7.20 20.55
CA HIS A 171 -40.76 7.92 21.80
C HIS A 171 -41.55 9.21 21.52
N THR A 172 -41.16 9.96 20.48
CA THR A 172 -41.84 11.20 20.07
C THR A 172 -43.23 10.93 19.52
N ALA A 173 -43.42 9.81 18.81
CA ALA A 173 -44.73 9.40 18.30
C ALA A 173 -45.70 8.98 19.43
N SER A 174 -45.19 8.31 20.47
CA SER A 174 -45.96 7.95 21.67
C SER A 174 -46.48 9.19 22.40
N GLU A 175 -45.66 10.21 22.59
CA GLU A 175 -46.06 11.45 23.25
C GLU A 175 -47.15 12.21 22.47
N ARG A 176 -47.10 12.17 21.14
CA ARG A 176 -48.12 12.78 20.26
C ARG A 176 -49.46 12.05 20.27
N MET A 177 -49.50 10.77 20.62
CA MET A 177 -50.76 10.01 20.70
C MET A 177 -51.48 10.18 22.05
N LEU A 178 -50.77 10.62 23.09
CA LEU A 178 -51.30 10.82 24.43
C LEU A 178 -51.78 12.27 24.69
N ALA A 179 -51.48 13.19 23.77
CA ALA A 179 -51.91 14.59 23.78
C ALA A 179 -53.09 14.82 22.83
#